data_AF-A0A0B7ALB5-F1
#
_entry.id   AF-A0A0B7ALB5-F1
#
_cell.length_a   1.000
_cell.length_b   1.000
_cell.length_c   1.000
_cell.angle_alpha   90.00
_cell.angle_beta   90.00
_cell.angle_gamma   90.00
#
_symmetry.space_group_name_H-M   'P 1'
#
loop_
_entity.id
_entity.type
_entity.pdbx_description
1 polymer ?
#
loop_
_entity_poly.entity_id
_entity_poly.type
_entity_poly.pdbx_seq_one_letter_code
_entity_poly.pdbx_strand_id
1 'polypeptide(L)'
;MEKLHKSLMTWATEEMRFQTTAYSSSSFTRLPLESDFEQLCQRPLDDVWKYVVKHVRSKQTVKEIKGNIELNRKLGGQKSSSDQQKLIATSAGENKLQQEKAALARELASCVSDVNHLLKEIKHITNEVMDAELAYQSVGQRVQDLQKKESILEVVNKCAEEKVAKYSV
;
A
#
# COMPACT_ATOMS: atom_id res chain seq x y z
N MET A 1 27.81 35.33 -6.60
CA MET A 1 26.40 35.24 -6.16
C MET A 1 25.92 36.66 -5.94
N GLU A 2 25.31 37.25 -6.96
CA GLU A 2 24.75 38.60 -6.87
C GLU A 2 23.66 38.58 -5.79
N LYS A 3 23.74 39.50 -4.83
CA LYS A 3 22.83 39.48 -3.67
C LYS A 3 21.42 39.83 -4.16
N LEU A 4 20.45 38.94 -3.98
CA LEU A 4 19.06 39.05 -4.49
C LEU A 4 18.41 40.42 -4.21
N HIS A 5 18.71 41.03 -3.05
CA HIS A 5 18.21 42.36 -2.69
C HIS A 5 18.69 43.47 -3.64
N LYS A 6 19.92 43.37 -4.18
CA LYS A 6 20.44 44.34 -5.16
C LYS A 6 19.70 44.21 -6.48
N SER A 7 19.53 42.97 -6.96
CA SER A 7 18.77 42.69 -8.18
C SER A 7 17.30 43.12 -8.04
N LEU A 8 16.70 42.95 -6.86
CA LEU A 8 15.33 43.41 -6.57
C LEU A 8 15.23 44.94 -6.52
N MET A 9 16.24 45.61 -5.96
CA MET A 9 16.32 47.07 -5.94
C MET A 9 16.46 47.64 -7.36
N THR A 10 17.37 47.11 -8.18
CA THR A 10 17.53 47.46 -9.59
C THR A 10 16.26 47.21 -10.39
N TRP A 11 15.62 46.06 -10.18
CA TRP A 11 14.33 45.74 -10.79
C TRP A 11 13.24 46.77 -10.46
N ALA A 12 13.16 47.18 -9.19
CA ALA A 12 12.16 48.15 -8.74
C ALA A 12 12.40 49.54 -9.36
N THR A 13 13.65 50.01 -9.37
CA THR A 13 14.01 51.36 -9.83
C THR A 13 14.08 51.49 -11.35
N GLU A 14 14.72 50.54 -12.03
CA GLU A 14 15.02 50.62 -13.46
C GLU A 14 13.87 50.06 -14.31
N GLU A 15 13.36 48.87 -13.96
CA GLU A 15 12.37 48.17 -14.78
C GLU A 15 10.94 48.60 -14.45
N MET A 16 10.63 48.67 -13.14
CA MET A 16 9.30 49.06 -12.68
C MET A 16 9.13 50.57 -12.55
N ARG A 17 10.23 51.34 -12.71
CA ARG A 17 10.27 52.80 -12.61
C ARG A 17 9.57 53.30 -11.35
N PHE A 18 9.84 52.65 -10.21
CA PHE A 18 9.45 53.18 -8.91
C PHE A 18 10.29 54.44 -8.64
N GLN A 19 9.79 55.58 -9.09
CA GLN A 19 10.39 56.88 -8.81
C GLN A 19 9.62 57.54 -7.68
N THR A 20 10.35 58.09 -6.72
CA THR A 20 9.84 58.99 -5.69
C THR A 20 9.28 60.23 -6.39
N THR A 21 7.99 60.27 -6.67
CA THR A 21 7.36 61.48 -7.19
C THR A 21 7.33 62.51 -6.06
N ALA A 22 8.30 63.42 -6.04
CA ALA A 22 8.39 64.53 -5.09
C ALA A 22 7.30 65.61 -5.29
N TYR A 23 6.31 65.38 -6.17
CA TYR A 23 5.37 66.40 -6.63
C TYR A 23 3.88 66.06 -6.44
N SER A 24 3.54 65.02 -5.67
CA SER A 24 2.13 64.80 -5.28
C SER A 24 1.99 64.87 -3.76
N SER A 25 1.39 65.97 -3.33
CA SER A 25 1.14 66.35 -1.95
C SER A 25 0.36 65.26 -1.19
N SER A 26 1.02 64.58 -0.24
CA SER A 26 0.50 64.13 1.08
C SER A 26 1.17 62.86 1.62
N SER A 27 2.05 62.18 0.87
CA SER A 27 2.73 60.99 1.41
C SER A 27 4.13 60.82 0.81
N PHE A 28 5.15 61.17 1.60
CA PHE A 28 6.56 60.86 1.32
C PHE A 28 6.76 59.33 1.28
N THR A 29 6.51 58.70 0.13
CA THR A 29 6.95 57.33 -0.12
C THR A 29 8.42 57.40 -0.50
N ARG A 30 9.30 57.42 0.52
CA ARG A 30 10.74 57.22 0.31
C ARG A 30 10.95 55.84 -0.29
N LEU A 31 11.87 55.72 -1.26
CA LEU A 31 12.36 54.42 -1.71
C LEU A 31 12.84 53.63 -0.47
N PRO A 32 12.46 52.35 -0.32
CA PRO A 32 12.95 51.52 0.78
C PRO A 32 14.48 51.51 0.79
N LEU A 33 15.07 51.46 1.98
CA LEU A 33 16.52 51.37 2.17
C LEU A 33 17.00 49.98 1.73
N GLU A 34 18.30 49.82 1.45
CA GLU A 34 18.88 48.52 1.08
C GLU A 34 18.59 47.44 2.15
N SER A 35 18.52 47.83 3.42
CA SER A 35 18.13 46.98 4.55
C SER A 35 16.70 46.42 4.44
N ASP A 36 15.78 47.18 3.86
CA ASP A 36 14.38 46.77 3.71
C ASP A 36 14.24 45.71 2.61
N PHE A 37 15.02 45.86 1.53
CA PHE A 37 15.12 44.84 0.48
C PHE A 37 15.81 43.57 0.99
N GLU A 38 16.79 43.69 1.88
CA GLU A 38 17.39 42.55 2.56
C GLU A 38 16.38 41.76 3.38
N GLN A 39 15.51 42.45 4.14
CA GLN A 39 14.43 41.82 4.90
C GLN A 39 13.40 41.14 3.99
N LEU A 40 13.01 41.78 2.88
CA LEU A 40 12.06 41.20 1.92
C LEU A 40 12.59 39.89 1.29
N CYS A 41 13.89 39.82 1.05
CA CYS A 41 14.55 38.66 0.45
C CYS A 41 14.84 37.52 1.44
N GLN A 42 14.40 37.61 2.71
CA GLN A 42 14.57 36.54 3.68
C GLN A 42 13.57 35.39 3.44
N ARG A 43 13.96 34.18 3.83
CA ARG A 43 13.08 33.00 3.75
C ARG A 43 11.82 33.21 4.58
N PRO A 44 10.63 32.80 4.09
CA PRO A 44 10.40 31.88 2.97
C PRO A 44 10.16 32.54 1.61
N LEU A 45 10.38 33.85 1.47
CA LEU A 45 9.98 34.62 0.29
C LEU A 45 11.08 34.75 -0.78
N ASP A 46 12.27 34.18 -0.55
CA ASP A 46 13.42 34.32 -1.44
C ASP A 46 13.15 33.77 -2.85
N ASP A 47 12.48 32.62 -2.95
CA ASP A 47 12.14 32.01 -4.23
C ASP A 47 11.09 32.81 -5.01
N VAL A 48 10.16 33.45 -4.30
CA VAL A 48 9.16 34.34 -4.91
C VAL A 48 9.84 35.56 -5.52
N TRP A 49 10.76 36.20 -4.81
CA TRP A 49 11.46 37.37 -5.33
C TRP A 49 12.41 37.03 -6.47
N LYS A 50 13.07 35.86 -6.46
CA LYS A 50 13.84 35.37 -7.62
C LYS A 50 12.95 35.24 -8.86
N TYR A 51 11.74 34.70 -8.69
CA TYR A 51 10.79 34.58 -9.78
C TYR A 51 10.36 35.96 -10.31
N VAL A 52 10.01 36.88 -9.42
CA VAL A 52 9.58 38.24 -9.77
C VAL A 52 10.65 38.96 -10.58
N VAL A 53 11.89 39.01 -10.08
CA VAL A 53 13.01 39.66 -10.77
C VAL A 53 13.29 39.02 -12.13
N LYS A 54 13.11 37.70 -12.27
CA LYS A 54 13.36 36.99 -13.52
C LYS A 54 12.27 37.21 -14.57
N HIS A 55 10.99 37.20 -14.16
CA HIS A 55 9.85 37.07 -15.06
C HIS A 55 8.96 38.30 -15.19
N VAL A 56 9.02 39.25 -14.25
CA VAL A 56 8.08 40.37 -14.19
C VAL A 56 8.74 41.66 -14.64
N ARG A 57 8.88 41.89 -15.95
CA ARG A 57 9.63 43.04 -16.49
C ARG A 57 8.78 44.31 -16.72
N SER A 58 7.47 44.27 -16.46
CA SER A 58 6.58 45.40 -16.76
C SER A 58 5.38 45.51 -15.83
N LYS A 59 4.83 46.73 -15.74
CA LYS A 59 3.58 47.01 -15.02
C LYS A 59 2.38 46.25 -15.60
N GLN A 60 2.40 45.95 -16.90
CA GLN A 60 1.34 45.19 -17.56
C GLN A 60 1.34 43.73 -17.09
N THR A 61 2.53 43.11 -17.00
CA THR A 61 2.70 41.75 -16.47
C THR A 61 2.21 41.64 -15.02
N VAL A 62 2.42 42.67 -14.19
CA VAL A 62 1.87 42.70 -12.83
C VAL A 62 0.34 42.77 -12.83
N LYS A 63 -0.26 43.56 -13.72
CA LYS A 63 -1.73 43.63 -13.83
C LYS A 63 -2.31 42.28 -14.25
N GLU A 64 -1.67 41.58 -15.17
CA GLU A 64 -2.08 40.24 -15.61
C GLU A 64 -1.94 39.21 -14.48
N ILE A 65 -0.81 39.18 -13.77
CA ILE A 65 -0.60 38.30 -12.61
C ILE A 65 -1.65 38.61 -11.53
N LYS A 66 -1.89 39.88 -11.21
CA LYS A 66 -2.92 40.30 -10.25
C LYS A 66 -4.31 39.86 -10.71
N GLY A 67 -4.65 40.05 -11.98
CA GLY A 67 -5.91 39.60 -12.57
C GLY A 67 -6.07 38.08 -12.48
N ASN A 68 -5.02 37.33 -12.80
CA ASN A 68 -5.02 35.87 -12.72
C ASN A 68 -5.14 35.36 -11.27
N ILE A 69 -4.47 36.01 -10.32
CA ILE A 69 -4.61 35.69 -8.88
C ILE A 69 -6.03 36.00 -8.42
N GLU A 70 -6.62 37.12 -8.82
CA GLU A 70 -7.97 37.49 -8.43
C GLU A 70 -9.03 36.60 -9.07
N LEU A 71 -8.85 36.21 -10.34
CA LEU A 71 -9.66 35.20 -11.02
C LEU A 71 -9.53 33.84 -10.33
N ASN A 72 -8.31 33.41 -9.99
CA ASN A 72 -8.09 32.17 -9.27
C ASN A 72 -8.67 32.22 -7.85
N ARG A 73 -8.69 33.38 -7.19
CA ARG A 73 -9.38 33.57 -5.90
C ARG A 73 -10.90 33.48 -6.05
N LYS A 74 -11.47 34.07 -7.11
CA LYS A 74 -12.92 34.02 -7.38
C LYS A 74 -13.38 32.61 -7.79
N LEU A 75 -12.60 31.94 -8.65
CA LEU A 75 -12.83 30.55 -9.06
C LEU A 75 -12.52 29.56 -7.94
N GLY A 76 -11.47 29.82 -7.16
CA GLY A 76 -11.05 29.05 -6.00
C GLY A 76 -12.03 29.17 -4.83
N GLY A 77 -12.68 30.33 -4.66
CA GLY A 77 -13.78 30.52 -3.71
C GLY A 77 -15.04 29.73 -4.05
N GLN A 78 -15.28 29.44 -5.34
CA GLN A 78 -16.33 28.49 -5.78
C GLN A 78 -15.91 27.03 -5.62
N LYS A 79 -14.61 26.72 -5.71
CA LYS A 79 -14.09 25.37 -5.50
C LYS A 79 -13.97 25.01 -4.02
N SER A 80 -13.70 25.94 -3.11
CA SER A 80 -13.49 25.64 -1.69
C SER A 80 -14.72 25.08 -0.96
N SER A 81 -15.94 25.42 -1.38
CA SER A 81 -17.15 24.83 -0.79
C SER A 81 -17.50 23.45 -1.37
N SER A 82 -17.19 23.20 -2.64
CA SER A 82 -17.41 21.90 -3.28
C SER A 82 -16.29 20.90 -2.96
N ASP A 83 -15.02 21.33 -2.97
CA ASP A 83 -13.87 20.47 -2.71
C ASP A 83 -13.69 20.12 -1.23
N GLN A 84 -14.11 20.97 -0.27
CA GLN A 84 -14.16 20.54 1.14
C GLN A 84 -15.23 19.47 1.37
N GLN A 85 -16.41 19.60 0.77
CA GLN A 85 -17.44 18.57 0.82
C GLN A 85 -17.02 17.30 0.06
N LYS A 86 -16.28 17.45 -1.05
CA LYS A 86 -15.74 16.33 -1.81
C LYS A 86 -14.58 15.65 -1.08
N LEU A 87 -13.67 16.37 -0.43
CA LEU A 87 -12.59 15.81 0.40
C LEU A 87 -13.12 15.09 1.64
N ILE A 88 -14.21 15.58 2.25
CA ILE A 88 -14.89 14.90 3.37
C ILE A 88 -15.64 13.65 2.87
N ALA A 89 -16.31 13.73 1.71
CA ALA A 89 -16.99 12.58 1.11
C ALA A 89 -16.02 11.52 0.56
N THR A 90 -14.88 11.93 -0.03
CA THR A 90 -13.84 11.01 -0.51
C THR A 90 -13.06 10.43 0.65
N SER A 91 -12.72 11.19 1.69
CA SER A 91 -12.07 10.60 2.88
C SER A 91 -12.98 9.62 3.63
N ALA A 92 -14.30 9.89 3.71
CA ALA A 92 -15.25 8.94 4.27
C ALA A 92 -15.40 7.67 3.40
N GLY A 93 -15.47 7.82 2.07
CA GLY A 93 -15.51 6.70 1.13
C GLY A 93 -14.21 5.88 1.08
N GLU A 94 -13.06 6.55 1.11
CA GLU A 94 -11.73 5.95 1.18
C GLU A 94 -11.53 5.20 2.50
N ASN A 95 -11.99 5.75 3.63
CA ASN A 95 -11.96 5.05 4.91
C ASN A 95 -12.83 3.79 4.89
N LYS A 96 -14.03 3.85 4.29
CA LYS A 96 -14.90 2.67 4.15
C LYS A 96 -14.30 1.60 3.24
N LEU A 97 -13.76 2.00 2.08
CA LEU A 97 -13.08 1.10 1.15
C LEU A 97 -11.81 0.50 1.76
N GLN A 98 -11.06 1.28 2.54
CA GLN A 98 -9.87 0.80 3.25
C GLN A 98 -10.26 -0.18 4.37
N GLN A 99 -11.39 0.06 5.05
CA GLN A 99 -11.93 -0.85 6.06
C GLN A 99 -12.44 -2.16 5.45
N GLU A 100 -13.14 -2.10 4.32
CA GLU A 100 -13.56 -3.27 3.54
C GLU A 100 -12.36 -4.06 3.00
N LYS A 101 -11.35 -3.38 2.46
CA LYS A 101 -10.09 -3.99 2.03
C LYS A 101 -9.39 -4.69 3.19
N ALA A 102 -9.35 -4.07 4.37
CA ALA A 102 -8.76 -4.65 5.56
C ALA A 102 -9.59 -5.82 6.12
N ALA A 103 -10.92 -5.82 5.94
CA ALA A 103 -11.78 -6.95 6.28
C ALA A 103 -11.54 -8.13 5.33
N LEU A 104 -11.57 -7.88 4.01
CA LEU A 104 -11.29 -8.89 2.99
C LEU A 104 -9.88 -9.46 3.11
N ALA A 105 -8.87 -8.64 3.43
CA ALA A 105 -7.51 -9.13 3.65
C ALA A 105 -7.42 -10.06 4.88
N ARG A 106 -8.21 -9.80 5.94
CA ARG A 106 -8.30 -10.68 7.10
C ARG A 106 -9.01 -11.99 6.76
N GLU A 107 -10.11 -11.93 6.02
CA GLU A 107 -10.81 -13.14 5.56
C GLU A 107 -9.93 -13.98 4.65
N LEU A 108 -9.20 -13.36 3.72
CA LEU A 108 -8.23 -14.04 2.86
C LEU A 108 -7.14 -14.72 3.70
N ALA A 109 -6.57 -14.01 4.68
CA ALA A 109 -5.56 -14.57 5.57
C ALA A 109 -6.09 -15.75 6.39
N SER A 110 -7.34 -15.66 6.90
CA SER A 110 -8.01 -16.75 7.59
C SER A 110 -8.19 -17.95 6.67
N CYS A 111 -8.75 -17.74 5.46
CA CYS A 111 -8.97 -18.80 4.49
C CYS A 111 -7.66 -19.49 4.07
N VAL A 112 -6.58 -18.72 3.88
CA VAL A 112 -5.24 -19.28 3.60
C VAL A 112 -4.73 -20.11 4.77
N SER A 113 -4.96 -19.67 6.01
CA SER A 113 -4.61 -20.45 7.20
C SER A 113 -5.38 -21.77 7.25
N ASP A 114 -6.69 -21.72 6.99
CA ASP A 114 -7.58 -22.89 7.01
C ASP A 114 -7.18 -23.89 5.91
N VAL A 115 -6.88 -23.42 4.70
CA VAL A 115 -6.37 -24.26 3.61
C VAL A 115 -5.05 -24.93 4.02
N ASN A 116 -4.12 -24.19 4.62
CA ASN A 116 -2.85 -24.77 5.08
C ASN A 116 -3.06 -25.81 6.19
N HIS A 117 -4.04 -25.60 7.07
CA HIS A 117 -4.40 -26.58 8.10
C HIS A 117 -4.98 -27.85 7.48
N LEU A 118 -5.96 -27.71 6.59
CA LEU A 118 -6.58 -28.83 5.88
C LEU A 118 -5.56 -29.62 5.05
N LEU A 119 -4.60 -28.95 4.39
CA LEU A 119 -3.52 -29.64 3.67
C LEU A 119 -2.64 -30.48 4.59
N LYS A 120 -2.37 -30.01 5.81
CA LYS A 120 -1.63 -30.79 6.81
C LYS A 120 -2.44 -31.98 7.30
N GLU A 121 -3.74 -31.81 7.55
CA GLU A 121 -4.63 -32.89 7.95
C GLU A 121 -4.76 -33.95 6.85
N ILE A 122 -4.96 -33.54 5.59
CA ILE A 122 -4.99 -34.45 4.45
C ILE A 122 -3.70 -35.27 4.38
N LYS A 123 -2.55 -34.62 4.52
CA LYS A 123 -1.25 -35.32 4.53
C LYS A 123 -1.15 -36.31 5.69
N HIS A 124 -1.60 -35.89 6.88
CA HIS A 124 -1.59 -36.75 8.06
C HIS A 124 -2.46 -37.99 7.89
N ILE A 125 -3.72 -37.80 7.46
CA ILE A 125 -4.67 -38.89 7.20
C ILE A 125 -4.16 -39.80 6.09
N THR A 126 -3.55 -39.24 5.04
CA THR A 126 -2.96 -40.04 3.95
C THR A 126 -1.90 -40.99 4.50
N ASN A 127 -1.02 -40.51 5.39
CA ASN A 127 -0.02 -41.36 6.02
C ASN A 127 -0.65 -42.44 6.91
N GLU A 128 -1.67 -42.08 7.71
CA GLU A 128 -2.38 -43.06 8.55
C GLU A 128 -3.06 -44.16 7.73
N VAL A 129 -3.66 -43.80 6.58
CA VAL A 129 -4.24 -44.76 5.64
C VAL A 129 -3.17 -45.68 5.07
N MET A 130 -2.03 -45.13 4.64
CA MET A 130 -0.91 -45.96 4.15
C MET A 130 -0.39 -46.92 5.22
N ASP A 131 -0.23 -46.46 6.46
CA ASP A 131 0.21 -47.30 7.57
C ASP A 131 -0.81 -48.40 7.89
N ALA A 132 -2.10 -48.07 7.84
CA ALA A 132 -3.18 -49.03 8.01
C ALA A 132 -3.20 -50.07 6.88
N GLU A 133 -3.03 -49.65 5.62
CA GLU A 133 -2.94 -50.54 4.46
C GLU A 133 -1.77 -51.53 4.58
N LEU A 134 -0.59 -51.05 5.02
CA LEU A 134 0.57 -51.91 5.29
C LEU A 134 0.27 -52.93 6.41
N ALA A 135 -0.39 -52.49 7.49
CA ALA A 135 -0.80 -53.39 8.56
C ALA A 135 -1.79 -54.46 8.06
N TYR A 136 -2.77 -54.08 7.23
CA TYR A 136 -3.72 -55.01 6.62
C TYR A 136 -3.04 -56.03 5.70
N GLN A 137 -2.05 -55.61 4.91
CA GLN A 137 -1.27 -56.52 4.06
C GLN A 137 -0.51 -57.57 4.89
N SER A 138 0.13 -57.14 5.99
CA SER A 138 0.82 -58.05 6.91
C SER A 138 -0.12 -59.08 7.55
N VAL A 139 -1.30 -58.63 8.00
CA VAL A 139 -2.34 -59.52 8.54
C VAL A 139 -2.83 -60.48 7.45
N GLY A 140 -3.06 -60.00 6.22
CA GLY A 140 -3.46 -60.81 5.08
C GLY A 140 -2.47 -61.93 4.79
N GLN A 141 -1.17 -61.63 4.80
CA GLN A 141 -0.11 -62.64 4.63
C GLN A 141 -0.16 -63.69 5.74
N ARG A 142 -0.32 -63.26 6.99
CA ARG A 142 -0.44 -64.18 8.13
C ARG A 142 -1.66 -65.07 8.06
N VAL A 143 -2.81 -64.54 7.59
CA VAL A 143 -4.03 -65.33 7.37
C VAL A 143 -3.78 -66.39 6.30
N GLN A 144 -3.16 -66.04 5.17
CA GLN A 144 -2.82 -67.02 4.14
C GLN A 144 -1.87 -68.12 4.66
N ASP A 145 -0.88 -67.75 5.47
CA ASP A 145 0.05 -68.72 6.05
C ASP A 145 -0.65 -69.66 7.05
N LEU A 146 -1.61 -69.16 7.82
CA LEU A 146 -2.43 -69.97 8.71
C LEU A 146 -3.35 -70.91 7.92
N GLN A 147 -4.01 -70.44 6.87
CA GLN A 147 -4.85 -71.28 6.00
C GLN A 147 -4.05 -72.42 5.35
N LYS A 148 -2.82 -72.14 4.90
CA LYS A 148 -1.92 -73.19 4.38
C LYS A 148 -1.58 -74.22 5.45
N LYS A 149 -1.27 -73.78 6.67
CA LYS A 149 -0.96 -74.68 7.80
C LYS A 149 -2.15 -75.53 8.20
N GLU A 150 -3.34 -74.94 8.24
CA GLU A 150 -4.61 -75.64 8.52
C GLU A 150 -4.87 -76.73 7.48
N SER A 151 -4.76 -76.41 6.18
CA SER A 151 -4.92 -77.40 5.11
C SER A 151 -3.91 -78.56 5.20
N ILE A 152 -2.64 -78.27 5.52
CA ILE A 152 -1.64 -79.32 5.76
C ILE A 152 -2.03 -80.18 6.97
N LEU A 153 -2.49 -79.56 8.04
CA LEU A 153 -2.86 -80.24 9.28
C LEU A 153 -4.08 -81.15 9.08
N GLU A 154 -5.09 -80.71 8.30
CA GLU A 154 -6.22 -81.54 7.89
C GLU A 154 -5.76 -82.81 7.14
N VAL A 155 -4.85 -82.66 6.18
CA VAL A 155 -4.30 -83.80 5.42
C VAL A 155 -3.52 -84.73 6.33
N VAL A 156 -2.66 -84.20 7.21
CA VAL A 156 -1.87 -85.00 8.16
C VAL A 156 -2.79 -85.74 9.13
N ASN A 157 -3.83 -85.08 9.65
CA ASN A 157 -4.79 -85.70 10.56
C ASN A 157 -5.53 -86.85 9.88
N LYS A 158 -6.01 -86.63 8.64
CA LYS A 158 -6.65 -87.69 7.85
C LYS A 158 -5.71 -88.88 7.61
N CYS A 159 -4.45 -88.65 7.24
CA CYS A 159 -3.47 -89.73 7.07
C CYS A 159 -3.15 -90.45 8.38
N ALA A 160 -3.17 -89.74 9.52
CA ALA A 160 -2.97 -90.35 10.83
C ALA A 160 -4.15 -91.25 11.20
N GLU A 161 -5.38 -90.79 11.01
CA GLU A 161 -6.62 -91.57 11.21
C GLU A 161 -6.62 -92.84 10.35
N GLU A 162 -6.27 -92.73 9.05
CA GLU A 162 -6.15 -93.88 8.15
C GLU A 162 -5.10 -94.90 8.63
N LYS A 163 -3.95 -94.43 9.13
CA LYS A 163 -2.92 -95.30 9.69
C LYS A 163 -3.40 -95.98 10.97
N VAL A 164 -4.01 -95.26 11.90
CA VAL A 164 -4.56 -95.83 13.14
C VAL A 164 -5.60 -96.89 12.82
N ALA A 165 -6.51 -96.63 11.89
CA ALA A 165 -7.50 -97.60 11.43
C ALA A 165 -6.84 -98.87 10.87
N LYS A 166 -5.73 -98.74 10.15
CA LYS A 166 -4.99 -99.88 9.56
C LYS A 166 -4.30 -100.77 10.60
N TYR A 167 -3.90 -100.23 11.76
CA TYR A 167 -3.23 -100.97 12.84
C TYR A 167 -4.17 -101.37 13.99
N SER A 168 -5.44 -101.01 13.92
CA SER A 168 -6.46 -101.36 14.93
C SER A 168 -7.30 -102.59 14.55
N VAL A 169 -6.83 -103.37 13.55
CA VAL A 169 -7.36 -104.67 13.11
C VAL A 169 -6.31 -105.74 13.43
#